data_AF-A0A925MUU8-F1
#
_entry.id   AF-A0A925MUU8-F1
#
_cell.length_a   1.000
_cell.length_b   1.000
_cell.length_c   1.000
_cell.angle_alpha   90.00
_cell.angle_beta   90.00
_cell.angle_gamma   90.00
#
_symmetry.space_group_name_H-M   'P 1'
#
loop_
_entity.id
_entity.type
_entity.pdbx_description
1 polymer ?
#
loop_
_entity_poly.entity_id
_entity_poly.type
_entity_poly.pdbx_seq_one_letter_code
_entity_poly.pdbx_strand_id
1 'polypeptide(L)' 'MTDQQACARAFHALHVPGDPVTLFNIWDAGSARAVEAAGAKALATGSAS' A
#
# COMPACT_ATOMS: atom_id res chain seq x y z
N MET A 1 -6.57 -6.61 14.72
CA MET A 1 -6.74 -5.33 13.99
C MET A 1 -5.53 -4.48 14.32
N THR A 2 -4.71 -4.15 13.32
CA THR A 2 -3.53 -3.31 13.51
C THR A 2 -3.98 -1.88 13.79
N ASP A 3 -3.37 -1.24 14.78
CA ASP A 3 -3.63 0.17 15.08
C ASP A 3 -3.25 1.07 13.90
N GLN A 4 -3.99 2.16 13.67
CA GLN A 4 -3.77 3.06 12.54
C GLN A 4 -2.38 3.70 12.61
N GLN A 5 -1.89 4.05 13.82
CA GLN A 5 -0.56 4.62 13.97
C GLN A 5 0.54 3.60 13.65
N ALA A 6 0.30 2.31 13.94
CA ALA A 6 1.21 1.25 13.56
C ALA A 6 1.33 1.13 12.03
N CYS A 7 0.21 1.18 11.30
CA CYS A 7 0.20 1.22 9.84
C CYS A 7 0.91 2.46 9.29
N ALA A 8 0.68 3.64 9.89
CA ALA A 8 1.33 4.88 9.47
C ALA A 8 2.87 4.81 9.64
N ARG A 9 3.35 4.29 10.78
CA ARG A 9 4.79 4.08 11.01
C ARG A 9 5.41 3.09 10.01
N ALA A 10 4.72 1.98 9.73
CA ALA A 10 5.17 0.99 8.75
C ALA A 10 5.24 1.59 7.34
N PHE A 11 4.21 2.33 6.92
CA PHE A 11 4.18 2.99 5.60
C PHE A 11 5.27 4.07 5.48
N HIS A 12 5.50 4.87 6.53
CA HIS A 12 6.57 5.86 6.55
C HIS A 12 7.96 5.21 6.37
N ALA A 13 8.22 4.08 7.03
CA ALA A 13 9.49 3.36 6.93
C ALA A 13 9.80 2.84 5.51
N LEU A 14 8.79 2.73 4.62
CA LEU A 14 9.00 2.35 3.22
C LEU A 14 9.55 3.51 2.35
N HIS A 15 9.56 4.75 2.84
CA HIS A 15 10.00 5.91 2.06
C HIS A 15 11.51 6.16 2.23
N VAL A 16 12.33 5.43 1.49
CA VAL A 16 13.80 5.51 1.55
C VAL A 16 14.35 6.21 0.30
N PRO A 17 15.17 7.28 0.45
CA PRO A 17 15.85 7.88 -0.70
C PRO A 17 16.71 6.85 -1.45
N GLY A 18 16.50 6.71 -2.75
CA GLY A 18 17.20 5.73 -3.59
C GLY A 18 16.59 4.34 -3.63
N ASP A 19 15.57 4.05 -2.80
CA ASP A 19 14.77 2.81 -2.84
C ASP A 19 13.27 3.18 -2.81
N PRO A 20 12.69 3.57 -3.96
CA PRO A 20 11.34 4.09 -4.01
C PRO A 20 10.30 3.01 -3.74
N VAL A 21 9.33 3.31 -2.88
CA VAL A 21 8.14 2.48 -2.70
C VAL A 21 7.26 2.51 -3.94
N THR A 22 6.89 1.33 -4.45
CA THR A 22 5.92 1.20 -5.54
C THR A 22 4.51 1.03 -4.95
N LEU A 23 3.58 1.89 -5.38
CA LEU A 23 2.19 1.86 -4.93
C LEU A 23 1.26 1.61 -6.11
N PHE A 24 0.44 0.56 -5.98
CA PHE A 24 -0.59 0.22 -6.96
C PHE A 24 -1.91 0.81 -6.51
N ASN A 25 -2.59 1.49 -7.43
CA ASN A 25 -3.96 1.92 -7.22
C ASN A 25 -4.89 0.71 -7.28
N ILE A 26 -5.74 0.57 -6.26
CA ILE A 26 -6.80 -0.43 -6.19
C ILE A 26 -8.17 0.25 -6.15
N TRP A 27 -9.21 -0.48 -6.56
CA TRP A 27 -10.59 0.01 -6.65
C TRP A 27 -11.60 -0.84 -5.89
N ASP A 28 -11.20 -2.02 -5.44
CA ASP A 28 -12.06 -2.94 -4.69
C ASP A 28 -11.24 -3.91 -3.82
N ALA A 29 -11.94 -4.74 -3.04
CA ALA A 29 -11.30 -5.73 -2.17
C ALA A 29 -10.59 -6.86 -2.96
N GLY A 30 -11.03 -7.16 -4.19
CA GLY A 30 -10.43 -8.20 -5.02
C GLY A 30 -9.04 -7.80 -5.51
N SER A 31 -8.94 -6.59 -6.06
CA SER A 31 -7.69 -5.96 -6.48
C SER A 31 -6.74 -5.76 -5.31
N ALA A 32 -7.23 -5.35 -4.13
CA ALA A 32 -6.40 -5.26 -2.92
C ALA A 32 -5.70 -6.59 -2.57
N ARG A 33 -6.46 -7.70 -2.57
CA ARG A 33 -5.91 -9.04 -2.28
C ARG A 33 -4.95 -9.53 -3.37
N ALA A 34 -5.26 -9.27 -4.64
CA ALA A 34 -4.41 -9.68 -5.75
C ALA A 34 -3.04 -8.99 -5.70
N VAL A 35 -3.03 -7.68 -5.41
CA VAL A 35 -1.80 -6.88 -5.30
C VAL A 35 -0.99 -7.27 -4.06
N GLU A 36 -1.64 -7.54 -2.92
CA GLU A 36 -0.97 -8.10 -1.73
C GLU A 36 -0.30 -9.44 -2.05
N ALA A 37 -1.02 -10.36 -2.70
CA ALA A 37 -0.49 -11.68 -3.09
C ALA A 37 0.68 -11.59 -4.07
N ALA A 38 0.75 -10.52 -4.87
CA ALA A 38 1.89 -10.23 -5.75
C ALA A 38 3.11 -9.66 -5.01
N GLY A 39 3.02 -9.43 -3.70
CA GLY A 39 4.14 -9.00 -2.84
C GLY A 39 4.22 -7.49 -2.59
N ALA A 40 3.17 -6.72 -2.90
CA ALA A 40 3.14 -5.31 -2.58
C ALA A 40 3.19 -5.06 -1.07
N LYS A 41 4.03 -4.12 -0.63
CA LYS A 41 4.18 -3.76 0.79
C LYS A 41 3.14 -2.74 1.27
N ALA A 42 2.47 -2.06 0.34
CA ALA A 42 1.44 -1.06 0.60
C ALA A 42 0.53 -0.89 -0.63
N LEU A 43 -0.67 -0.33 -0.42
CA LEU A 43 -1.69 -0.08 -1.43
C LEU A 43 -2.05 1.41 -1.48
N ALA A 44 -2.46 1.90 -2.64
CA ALA A 44 -3.07 3.20 -2.81
C ALA A 44 -4.50 3.05 -3.35
N THR A 45 -5.40 3.97 -3.02
CA THR A 45 -6.70 4.07 -3.69
C THR A 45 -6.64 5.17 -4.74
N GLY A 46 -7.31 4.96 -5.87
CA GLY A 46 -7.44 5.97 -6.91
C GLY A 46 -8.90 6.23 -7.23
N SER A 47 -9.33 7.50 -7.20
CA SER A 47 -10.59 7.88 -7.81
C SER A 47 -10.38 7.93 -9.33
N ALA A 48 -10.89 6.92 -10.04
CA ALA A 48 -11.09 7.00 -11.48
C ALA A 48 -12.47 7.63 -11.72
N SER A 49 -12.54 8.58 -12.66
CA SER A 49 -13.74 9.37 -12.98
C SER A 49 -14.99 8.53 -13.24
#